data_AF-A0A1Y2DJ89-F1
#
_entry.id   AF-A0A1Y2DJ89-F1
#
_cell.length_a   1.000
_cell.length_b   1.000
_cell.length_c   1.000
_cell.angle_alpha   90.00
_cell.angle_beta   90.00
_cell.angle_gamma   90.00
#
_symmetry.space_group_name_H-M   'P 1'
#
loop_
_entity.id
_entity.type
_entity.pdbx_description
1 polymer ?
#
loop_
_entity_poly.entity_id
_entity_poly.type
_entity_poly.pdbx_seq_one_letter_code
_entity_poly.pdbx_strand_id
1 'polypeptide(L)'
;MMDQAISDIIHAHPFGKHLDMFRNSLNSSQSLDTVSNTGLQNLGLQLLGLLQVHDAARLLPTKSGRTLFNELPRLVSAITDDDFDFDRIRPLLNAVITNKPDN
;
A
#
# COMPACT_ATOMS: atom_id res chain seq x y z
N MET A 1 -2.49 -11.59 20.26
CA MET A 1 -1.16 -12.18 19.95
C MET A 1 -0.74 -11.86 18.52
N MET A 2 -1.62 -11.95 17.53
CA MET A 2 -1.32 -11.58 16.13
C MET A 2 -0.96 -10.09 15.96
N ASP A 3 -1.63 -9.20 16.72
CA ASP A 3 -1.40 -7.76 16.69
C ASP A 3 0.00 -7.37 17.19
N GLN A 4 0.52 -8.09 18.19
CA GLN A 4 1.89 -7.90 18.70
C GLN A 4 2.93 -8.33 17.65
N ALA A 5 2.71 -9.48 16.99
CA ALA A 5 3.60 -9.96 15.95
C ALA A 5 3.64 -9.03 14.73
N ILE A 6 2.49 -8.47 14.35
CA ILE A 6 2.41 -7.45 13.29
C ILE A 6 3.18 -6.19 13.72
N SER A 7 3.00 -5.73 14.96
CA SER A 7 3.70 -4.55 15.49
C SER A 7 5.22 -4.74 15.53
N ASP A 8 5.71 -5.91 15.95
CA ASP A 8 7.15 -6.25 15.97
C ASP A 8 7.75 -6.22 14.55
N ILE A 9 7.05 -6.77 13.57
CA ILE A 9 7.48 -6.78 12.16
C ILE A 9 7.56 -5.36 11.61
N ILE A 10 6.56 -4.53 11.89
CA ILE A 10 6.53 -3.12 11.45
C ILE A 10 7.67 -2.32 12.09
N HIS A 11 7.97 -2.57 13.37
CA HIS A 11 9.07 -1.92 14.07
C HIS A 11 10.46 -2.38 13.54
N ALA A 12 10.61 -3.67 13.24
CA ALA A 12 11.85 -4.22 12.70
C ALA A 12 12.11 -3.80 11.24
N HIS A 13 11.04 -3.59 10.47
CA HIS A 13 11.10 -3.24 9.06
C HIS A 13 10.18 -2.03 8.79
N PRO A 14 10.61 -0.82 9.18
CA PRO A 14 9.77 0.35 9.06
C PRO A 14 9.53 0.71 7.59
N PHE A 15 8.25 0.75 7.21
CA PHE A 15 7.83 1.22 5.90
C PHE A 15 8.07 2.74 5.71
N GLY A 16 8.30 3.47 6.81
CA GLY A 16 8.33 4.93 6.89
C GLY A 16 9.15 5.57 5.77
N LYS A 17 10.42 5.18 5.57
CA LYS A 17 11.29 5.82 4.56
C LYS A 17 10.80 5.61 3.11
N HIS A 18 10.28 4.43 2.77
CA HIS A 18 9.79 4.12 1.43
C HIS A 18 8.44 4.78 1.17
N LEU A 19 7.57 4.81 2.18
CA LEU A 19 6.28 5.50 2.10
C LEU A 19 6.43 7.03 2.13
N ASP A 20 7.44 7.58 2.82
CA ASP A 20 7.72 9.02 2.81
C ASP A 20 8.08 9.51 1.40
N MET A 21 8.88 8.74 0.64
CA MET A 21 9.19 9.07 -0.75
C MET A 21 7.93 9.06 -1.62
N PHE A 22 7.08 8.04 -1.47
CA PHE A 22 5.81 7.95 -2.17
C PHE A 22 4.87 9.12 -1.81
N ARG A 23 4.77 9.44 -0.52
CA ARG A 23 3.94 10.52 0.01
C ARG A 23 4.43 11.89 -0.47
N ASN A 24 5.74 12.12 -0.51
CA ASN A 24 6.31 13.37 -1.00
C ASN A 24 6.07 13.57 -2.51
N SER A 25 6.09 12.47 -3.28
CA SER A 25 5.71 12.48 -4.71
C SER A 25 4.24 12.82 -4.91
N LEU A 26 3.35 12.39 -4.01
CA LEU A 26 1.91 12.64 -4.09
C LEU A 26 1.53 14.06 -3.63
N ASN A 27 2.04 14.48 -2.47
CA ASN A 27 1.81 15.80 -1.88
C ASN A 27 2.35 16.94 -2.75
N SER A 28 3.43 16.70 -3.49
CA SER A 28 4.02 17.72 -4.37
C SER A 28 3.23 17.95 -5.67
N SER A 29 2.21 17.14 -5.98
CA SER A 29 1.62 17.19 -7.33
C SER A 29 0.12 16.91 -7.45
N GLN A 30 -0.56 16.28 -6.48
CA GLN A 30 -1.97 15.89 -6.67
C GLN A 30 -2.75 15.68 -5.35
N SER A 31 -3.95 16.28 -5.26
CA SER A 31 -4.97 15.85 -4.29
C SER A 31 -5.59 14.56 -4.80
N LEU A 32 -5.76 13.55 -3.95
CA LEU A 32 -6.33 12.26 -4.38
C LEU A 32 -7.72 12.41 -5.02
N ASP A 33 -8.46 13.46 -4.64
CA ASP A 33 -9.77 13.86 -5.18
C ASP A 33 -9.72 14.35 -6.63
N THR A 34 -8.57 14.83 -7.12
CA THR A 34 -8.40 15.33 -8.49
C THR A 34 -7.70 14.34 -9.41
N VAL A 35 -7.28 13.18 -8.89
CA VAL A 35 -6.63 12.12 -9.66
C VAL A 35 -7.68 11.34 -10.46
N SER A 36 -7.43 11.16 -11.76
CA SER A 36 -8.27 10.32 -12.63
C SER A 36 -8.17 8.84 -12.25
N ASN A 37 -9.12 8.01 -12.68
CA ASN A 37 -9.07 6.56 -12.42
C ASN A 37 -7.76 5.91 -12.88
N THR A 38 -7.24 6.29 -14.05
CA THR A 38 -5.93 5.83 -14.55
C THR A 38 -4.77 6.31 -13.66
N GLY A 39 -4.86 7.51 -13.10
CA GLY A 39 -3.89 7.99 -12.11
C GLY A 39 -3.95 7.19 -10.81
N LEU A 40 -5.15 6.88 -10.31
CA LEU A 40 -5.35 6.04 -9.12
C LEU A 40 -4.83 4.62 -9.34
N GLN A 41 -5.04 4.07 -10.53
CA GLN A 41 -4.48 2.80 -10.95
C GLN A 41 -2.95 2.81 -10.86
N ASN A 42 -2.31 3.81 -11.48
CA ASN A 42 -0.86 3.94 -11.49
C ASN A 42 -0.29 4.14 -10.06
N LEU A 43 -0.94 4.97 -9.24
CA LEU A 43 -0.56 5.15 -7.83
C LEU A 43 -0.71 3.85 -7.03
N GLY A 44 -1.79 3.11 -7.26
CA GLY A 44 -2.01 1.79 -6.68
C GLY A 44 -0.89 0.82 -7.05
N LEU A 45 -0.57 0.71 -8.33
CA LEU A 45 0.50 -0.17 -8.83
C LEU A 45 1.87 0.22 -8.27
N GLN A 46 2.17 1.52 -8.16
CA GLN A 46 3.40 1.99 -7.54
C GLN A 46 3.47 1.62 -6.05
N LEU A 47 2.38 1.81 -5.31
CA LEU A 47 2.29 1.41 -3.91
C LEU A 47 2.48 -0.11 -3.75
N LEU A 48 1.81 -0.91 -4.57
CA LEU A 48 1.95 -2.37 -4.53
C LEU A 48 3.37 -2.82 -4.88
N GLY A 49 3.99 -2.18 -5.88
CA GLY A 49 5.39 -2.45 -6.25
C GLY A 49 6.35 -2.15 -5.09
N LEU A 50 6.17 -1.01 -4.41
CA LEU A 50 6.93 -0.65 -3.21
C LEU A 50 6.75 -1.67 -2.08
N LEU A 51 5.51 -2.12 -1.84
CA LEU A 51 5.22 -3.14 -0.83
C LEU A 51 5.83 -4.50 -1.21
N GLN A 52 5.81 -4.87 -2.49
CA GLN A 52 6.27 -6.18 -2.96
C GLN A 52 7.77 -6.38 -2.79
N VAL A 53 8.57 -5.31 -2.91
CA VAL A 53 10.03 -5.36 -2.67
C VAL A 53 10.40 -5.25 -1.20
N HIS A 54 9.44 -4.99 -0.31
CA HIS A 54 9.69 -4.75 1.10
C HIS A 54 9.64 -6.05 1.92
N ASP A 55 10.64 -6.31 2.76
CA ASP A 55 10.72 -7.54 3.57
C ASP A 55 9.50 -7.71 4.50
N ALA A 56 9.00 -6.61 5.06
CA ALA A 56 7.78 -6.64 5.86
C ALA A 56 6.58 -7.24 5.13
N ALA A 57 6.42 -7.07 3.81
CA ALA A 57 5.32 -7.71 3.08
C ALA A 57 5.44 -9.24 3.07
N ARG A 58 6.66 -9.77 3.12
CA ARG A 58 6.92 -11.22 3.20
C ARG A 58 6.62 -11.78 4.60
N LEU A 59 6.62 -10.92 5.61
CA LEU A 59 6.42 -11.29 7.01
C LEU A 59 4.99 -11.01 7.50
N LEU A 60 4.33 -9.98 6.96
CA LEU A 60 3.00 -9.56 7.39
C LEU A 60 1.95 -10.61 7.04
N PRO A 61 1.27 -11.22 8.03
CA PRO A 61 0.18 -12.14 7.77
C PRO A 61 -1.09 -11.36 7.41
N THR A 62 -1.84 -11.89 6.46
CA THR A 62 -3.17 -11.44 6.06
C THR A 62 -4.26 -12.22 6.78
N LYS A 63 -5.50 -11.71 6.74
CA LYS A 63 -6.67 -12.39 7.29
C LYS A 63 -6.93 -13.77 6.67
N SER A 64 -6.41 -14.02 5.47
CA SER A 64 -6.51 -15.30 4.76
C SER A 64 -5.48 -16.33 5.21
N GLY A 65 -4.64 -16.03 6.21
CA GLY A 65 -3.56 -16.89 6.68
C GLY A 65 -2.33 -16.93 5.77
N ARG A 66 -2.30 -16.09 4.72
CA ARG A 66 -1.19 -15.94 3.77
C ARG A 66 -0.40 -14.68 4.08
N THR A 67 0.81 -14.55 3.57
CA THR A 67 1.59 -13.31 3.69
C THR A 67 1.04 -12.23 2.74
N LEU A 68 1.24 -10.96 3.09
CA LEU A 68 0.87 -9.83 2.26
C LEU A 68 1.50 -9.97 0.86
N PHE A 69 2.77 -10.38 0.81
CA PHE A 69 3.49 -10.68 -0.44
C PHE A 69 2.75 -11.65 -1.36
N ASN A 70 2.09 -12.68 -0.83
CA ASN A 70 1.35 -13.65 -1.64
C ASN A 70 0.02 -13.09 -2.18
N GLU A 71 -0.53 -12.06 -1.52
CA GLU A 71 -1.78 -11.43 -1.93
C GLU A 71 -1.54 -10.22 -2.85
N LEU A 72 -0.34 -9.61 -2.84
CA LEU A 72 0.00 -8.47 -3.71
C LEU A 72 -0.17 -8.76 -5.21
N PRO A 73 0.29 -9.89 -5.79
CA PRO A 73 0.08 -10.18 -7.22
C PRO A 73 -1.40 -10.28 -7.59
N ARG A 74 -2.24 -10.77 -6.67
CA ARG A 74 -3.70 -10.84 -6.88
C ARG A 74 -4.30 -9.45 -6.90
N LEU A 75 -3.84 -8.58 -6.02
CA LEU A 75 -4.28 -7.19 -5.96
C LEU A 75 -3.82 -6.39 -7.18
N VAL A 76 -2.60 -6.64 -7.68
CA VAL A 76 -2.11 -6.09 -8.96
C VAL A 76 -3.04 -6.51 -10.10
N SER A 77 -3.34 -7.81 -10.21
CA SER A 77 -4.24 -8.33 -11.25
C SER A 77 -5.65 -7.73 -11.16
N ALA A 78 -6.16 -7.51 -9.94
CA ALA A 78 -7.46 -6.89 -9.73
C ALA A 78 -7.46 -5.43 -10.18
N ILE A 79 -6.42 -4.65 -9.86
CA ILE A 79 -6.31 -3.23 -10.24
C ILE A 79 -6.17 -3.05 -11.76
N THR A 80 -5.58 -4.04 -12.45
CA THR A 80 -5.46 -4.02 -13.92
C THR A 80 -6.73 -4.45 -14.65
N ASP A 81 -7.75 -4.91 -13.93
CA ASP A 81 -9.03 -5.30 -14.52
C ASP A 81 -9.82 -4.07 -14.97
N ASP A 82 -10.48 -4.14 -16.13
CA ASP A 82 -11.28 -3.05 -16.69
C ASP A 82 -12.49 -2.69 -15.80
N ASP A 83 -13.02 -3.64 -15.03
CA ASP A 83 -14.17 -3.46 -14.12
C ASP A 83 -13.72 -3.11 -12.68
N PHE A 84 -12.44 -2.80 -12.46
CA PHE A 84 -11.95 -2.50 -11.13
C PHE A 84 -12.58 -1.23 -10.55
N ASP A 85 -13.25 -1.38 -9.41
CA ASP A 85 -13.78 -0.26 -8.64
C ASP A 85 -12.65 0.50 -7.91
N PHE A 86 -12.21 1.60 -8.52
CA PHE A 86 -11.17 2.48 -7.98
C PHE A 86 -11.56 3.18 -6.67
N ASP A 87 -12.84 3.24 -6.32
CA ASP A 87 -13.23 3.74 -5.00
C ASP A 87 -12.77 2.81 -3.86
N ARG A 88 -12.46 1.54 -4.16
CA ARG A 88 -11.89 0.60 -3.18
C ARG A 88 -10.41 0.86 -2.88
N ILE A 89 -9.66 1.50 -3.78
CA ILE A 89 -8.23 1.79 -3.57
C ILE A 89 -7.99 3.18 -2.96
N ARG A 90 -8.91 4.13 -3.16
CA ARG A 90 -8.85 5.46 -2.52
C ARG A 90 -8.60 5.41 -1.01
N PRO A 91 -9.33 4.62 -0.19
CA PRO A 91 -9.09 4.62 1.26
C PRO A 91 -7.70 4.09 1.62
N LEU A 92 -7.14 3.15 0.85
CA LEU A 92 -5.79 2.64 1.06
C LEU A 92 -4.74 3.71 0.74
N LEU A 93 -4.86 4.37 -0.41
CA LEU A 93 -3.97 5.46 -0.79
C LEU A 93 -4.06 6.62 0.21
N ASN A 94 -5.27 7.00 0.60
CA ASN A 94 -5.49 8.04 1.61
C ASN A 94 -4.92 7.65 2.98
N ALA A 95 -5.01 6.37 3.37
CA ALA A 95 -4.37 5.90 4.59
C ALA A 95 -2.84 6.06 4.50
N VAL A 96 -2.20 5.68 3.40
CA VAL A 96 -0.75 5.89 3.21
C VAL A 96 -0.37 7.37 3.21
N ILE A 97 -1.18 8.23 2.61
CA ILE A 97 -0.96 9.69 2.55
C ILE A 97 -1.26 10.37 3.88
N THR A 98 -2.15 9.85 4.71
CA THR A 98 -2.54 10.45 5.99
C THR A 98 -1.73 9.89 7.14
N ASN A 99 -1.32 8.62 7.07
CA ASN A 99 -0.58 7.95 8.12
C ASN A 99 0.74 8.69 8.37
N LYS A 100 0.99 9.04 9.64
CA LYS A 100 2.34 9.44 10.05
C LYS A 100 3.23 8.20 10.00
N PRO A 101 4.53 8.35 9.68
CA PRO A 101 5.45 7.22 9.78
C PRO A 101 5.29 6.59 11.17
N ASP A 102 5.12 5.26 11.20
CA ASP A 102 5.12 4.48 12.43
C ASP A 102 6.46 4.75 13.14
N ASN A 103 6.42 5.63 14.13
CA ASN A 103 7.57 6.06 14.93
C ASN A 103 7.41 5.56 16.35
#